data_AF-A0A832B6X3-F1
#
_entry.id   AF-A0A832B6X3-F1
#
_cell.length_a   1.000
_cell.length_b   1.000
_cell.length_c   1.000
_cell.angle_alpha   90.00
_cell.angle_beta   90.00
_cell.angle_gamma   90.00
#
_symmetry.space_group_name_H-M   'P 1'
#
loop_
_entity.id
_entity.type
_entity.pdbx_description
1 polymer ?
#
loop_
_entity_poly.entity_id
_entity_poly.type
_entity_poly.pdbx_seq_one_letter_code
_entity_poly.pdbx_strand_id
1 'polypeptide(L)'
;MMEERETGEMQEKREEYARVIDFMSSGKSFSNRSEPIAQLIGEEWFTLLEAQPREAVTLQLAERVYIGREERDKIYLIKGRIEYENLTQTAKNELPTVVTQIILDNERRFIDVFNKSGPLNIREHSLELLPGIGKKHLSSILEARDKKPFE
;
A
#
# COMPACT_ATOMS: atom_id res chain seq x y z
N MET A 1 -29.55 12.81 -34.12
CA MET A 1 -28.09 12.98 -33.91
C MET A 1 -27.85 12.50 -32.50
N MET A 2 -27.46 11.23 -32.35
CA MET A 2 -27.23 10.61 -31.04
C MET A 2 -25.81 11.00 -30.61
N GLU A 3 -25.68 11.73 -29.51
CA GLU A 3 -24.38 11.97 -28.87
C GLU A 3 -23.87 10.64 -28.32
N GLU A 4 -22.75 10.19 -28.88
CA GLU A 4 -21.94 9.12 -28.33
C GLU A 4 -21.48 9.54 -26.94
N ARG A 5 -21.99 8.85 -25.92
CA ARG A 5 -21.44 8.94 -24.57
C ARG A 5 -20.10 8.21 -24.59
N GLU A 6 -19.00 8.96 -24.57
CA GLU A 6 -17.69 8.43 -24.24
C GLU A 6 -17.77 7.80 -22.84
N THR A 7 -17.92 6.48 -22.79
CA THR A 7 -17.64 5.69 -21.59
C THR A 7 -16.14 5.81 -21.32
N GLY A 8 -15.77 6.80 -20.50
CA GLY A 8 -14.43 6.85 -19.93
C GLY A 8 -14.17 5.53 -19.22
N GLU A 9 -13.22 4.76 -19.71
CA GLU A 9 -12.73 3.59 -19.00
C GLU A 9 -12.25 4.06 -17.63
N MET A 10 -13.01 3.72 -16.59
CA MET A 10 -12.51 3.74 -15.22
C MET A 10 -11.39 2.70 -15.19
N GLN A 11 -10.16 3.10 -15.53
CA GLN A 11 -9.00 2.26 -15.30
C GLN A 11 -8.97 1.98 -13.80
N GLU A 12 -9.39 0.78 -13.44
CA GLU A 12 -9.35 0.29 -12.09
C GLU A 12 -7.90 0.45 -11.60
N LYS A 13 -7.68 1.40 -10.69
CA LYS A 13 -6.35 1.62 -10.11
C LYS A 13 -5.92 0.32 -9.46
N ARG A 14 -4.85 -0.27 -10.00
CA ARG A 14 -4.30 -1.55 -9.56
C ARG A 14 -2.89 -1.33 -9.05
N GLU A 15 -2.51 -2.15 -8.08
CA GLU A 15 -1.14 -2.25 -7.63
C GLU A 15 -0.33 -2.98 -8.71
N GLU A 16 0.86 -2.48 -9.04
CA GLU A 16 1.81 -3.16 -9.92
C GLU A 16 2.81 -4.01 -9.13
N TYR A 17 3.21 -3.50 -7.97
CA TYR A 17 4.15 -4.14 -7.06
C TYR A 17 3.57 -4.19 -5.64
N ALA A 18 3.97 -5.21 -4.92
CA ALA A 18 3.62 -5.38 -3.52
C ALA A 18 4.81 -5.94 -2.73
N ARG A 19 4.75 -5.82 -1.41
CA ARG A 19 5.70 -6.38 -0.45
C ARG A 19 5.06 -7.55 0.28
N VAL A 20 5.82 -8.61 0.47
CA VAL A 20 5.40 -9.78 1.25
C VAL A 20 5.39 -9.44 2.74
N ILE A 21 4.25 -9.60 3.40
CA ILE A 21 4.09 -9.41 4.85
C ILE A 21 3.93 -10.74 5.59
N ASP A 22 3.54 -11.81 4.90
CA ASP A 22 3.58 -13.17 5.42
C ASP A 22 3.55 -14.20 4.29
N PHE A 23 4.15 -15.37 4.53
CA PHE A 23 4.15 -16.50 3.60
C PHE A 23 3.92 -17.83 4.34
N MET A 24 2.82 -18.50 4.00
CA MET A 24 2.42 -19.79 4.53
C MET A 24 2.56 -20.86 3.44
N SER A 25 3.64 -21.64 3.49
CA SER A 25 3.95 -22.66 2.47
C SER A 25 2.95 -23.81 2.42
N SER A 26 2.32 -24.16 3.55
CA SER A 26 1.27 -25.19 3.66
C SER A 26 -0.16 -24.63 3.58
N GLY A 27 -0.33 -23.33 3.34
CA GLY A 27 -1.62 -22.65 3.41
C GLY A 27 -2.11 -22.42 4.84
N LYS A 28 -3.36 -21.95 4.98
CA LYS A 28 -3.96 -21.63 6.27
C LYS A 28 -4.29 -22.90 7.04
N SER A 29 -3.99 -22.92 8.35
CA SER A 29 -4.26 -24.07 9.23
C SER A 29 -5.73 -24.51 9.28
N PHE A 30 -6.66 -23.63 8.91
CA PHE A 30 -8.11 -23.89 8.93
C PHE A 30 -8.70 -24.21 7.55
N SER A 31 -7.89 -24.28 6.48
CA SER A 31 -8.38 -24.60 5.13
C SER A 31 -8.09 -26.05 4.74
N ASN A 32 -9.09 -26.75 4.18
CA ASN A 32 -8.95 -28.11 3.66
C ASN A 32 -8.06 -28.23 2.39
N ARG A 33 -7.49 -27.10 1.91
CA ARG A 33 -6.59 -27.06 0.75
C ARG A 33 -5.21 -26.62 1.21
N SER A 34 -4.24 -27.51 1.06
CA SER A 34 -2.81 -27.24 1.35
C SER A 34 -2.17 -26.50 0.17
N GLU A 35 -2.65 -25.30 -0.12
CA GLU A 35 -2.07 -24.42 -1.14
C GLU A 35 -1.21 -23.34 -0.49
N PRO A 36 -0.01 -23.03 -1.02
CA PRO A 36 0.80 -21.93 -0.51
C PRO A 36 0.04 -20.60 -0.64
N ILE A 37 0.08 -19.79 0.41
CA ILE A 37 -0.59 -18.49 0.48
C ILE A 37 0.42 -17.44 0.95
N ALA A 38 0.38 -16.27 0.32
CA ALA A 38 1.09 -15.09 0.76
C ALA A 38 0.11 -13.97 1.07
N GLN A 39 0.37 -13.23 2.15
CA GLN A 39 -0.27 -11.94 2.39
C GLN A 39 0.71 -10.85 1.96
N LEU A 40 0.18 -9.87 1.23
CA LEU A 40 0.97 -8.81 0.59
C LEU A 40 0.37 -7.44 0.92
N ILE A 41 1.21 -6.40 0.85
CA ILE A 41 0.81 -5.00 0.86
C ILE A 41 1.31 -4.30 -0.41
N GLY A 42 0.41 -3.64 -1.15
CA GLY A 42 0.78 -2.87 -2.33
C GLY A 42 1.70 -1.69 -2.02
N GLU A 43 2.58 -1.33 -2.95
CA GLU A 43 3.51 -0.19 -2.75
C GLU A 43 2.85 1.17 -3.03
N GLU A 44 1.83 1.21 -3.89
CA GLU A 44 1.22 2.49 -4.30
C GLU A 44 0.05 2.86 -3.41
N TRP A 45 -0.94 1.98 -3.26
CA TRP A 45 -2.17 2.27 -2.52
C TRP A 45 -2.23 1.60 -1.15
N PHE A 46 -1.14 0.93 -0.73
CA PHE A 46 -1.10 0.15 0.51
C PHE A 46 -2.23 -0.89 0.58
N THR A 47 -2.67 -1.41 -0.58
CA THR A 47 -3.75 -2.39 -0.64
C THR A 47 -3.29 -3.70 -0.03
N LEU A 48 -4.03 -4.21 0.94
CA LEU A 48 -3.80 -5.54 1.50
C LEU A 48 -4.37 -6.62 0.58
N LEU A 49 -3.55 -7.59 0.22
CA LEU A 49 -3.88 -8.62 -0.76
C LEU A 49 -3.54 -10.00 -0.22
N GLU A 50 -4.33 -10.99 -0.62
CA GLU A 50 -4.00 -12.40 -0.48
C GLU A 50 -3.69 -12.97 -1.87
N ALA A 51 -2.58 -13.69 -1.99
CA ALA A 51 -2.09 -14.24 -3.24
C ALA A 51 -1.63 -15.68 -3.08
N GLN A 52 -1.67 -16.42 -4.18
CA GLN A 52 -1.07 -17.73 -4.32
C GLN A 52 0.28 -17.59 -5.03
N PRO A 53 1.39 -17.95 -4.39
CA PRO A 53 2.68 -18.06 -5.06
C PRO A 53 2.69 -19.20 -6.09
N ARG A 54 3.63 -19.14 -7.05
CA ARG A 54 3.88 -20.26 -7.96
C ARG A 54 4.44 -21.47 -7.21
N GLU A 55 4.27 -22.65 -7.79
CA GLU A 55 4.82 -23.88 -7.24
C GLU A 55 6.34 -23.79 -7.05
N ALA A 56 6.83 -24.39 -5.95
CA ALA A 56 8.23 -24.39 -5.54
C ALA A 56 8.88 -22.99 -5.31
N VAL A 57 8.11 -21.90 -5.34
CA VAL A 57 8.60 -20.57 -4.95
C VAL A 57 8.50 -20.40 -3.44
N THR A 58 9.58 -19.91 -2.83
CA THR A 58 9.59 -19.41 -1.46
C THR A 58 9.65 -17.90 -1.51
N LEU A 59 8.84 -17.25 -0.67
CA LEU A 59 8.82 -15.81 -0.51
C LEU A 59 9.46 -15.43 0.82
N GLN A 60 10.24 -14.35 0.81
CA GLN A 60 10.82 -13.77 2.01
C GLN A 60 9.96 -12.62 2.52
N LEU A 61 9.97 -12.38 3.83
CA LEU A 61 9.33 -11.18 4.40
C LEU A 61 9.98 -9.92 3.82
N ALA A 62 9.18 -8.87 3.63
CA ALA A 62 9.56 -7.60 3.00
C ALA A 62 10.00 -7.70 1.52
N GLU A 63 9.95 -8.88 0.92
CA GLU A 63 10.33 -9.07 -0.47
C GLU A 63 9.39 -8.33 -1.41
N ARG A 64 9.96 -7.62 -2.39
CA ARG A 64 9.21 -6.95 -3.45
C ARG A 64 8.83 -7.94 -4.54
N VAL A 65 7.54 -8.06 -4.83
CA VAL A 65 6.99 -8.97 -5.84
C VAL A 65 6.16 -8.20 -6.86
N TYR A 66 6.23 -8.61 -8.13
CA TYR A 66 5.39 -8.06 -9.19
C TYR A 66 4.02 -8.73 -9.18
N ILE A 67 2.95 -7.92 -9.17
CA ILE A 67 1.55 -8.35 -9.16
C ILE A 67 0.71 -7.71 -10.27
N GLY A 68 1.37 -7.03 -11.22
CA GLY A 68 0.73 -6.37 -12.35
C GLY A 68 0.07 -7.34 -13.35
N ARG A 69 -0.29 -6.82 -14.52
CA ARG A 69 -1.03 -7.57 -15.55
C ARG A 69 -0.16 -8.48 -16.41
N GLU A 70 1.13 -8.17 -16.50
CA GLU A 70 2.08 -8.94 -17.30
C GLU A 70 2.46 -10.25 -16.60
N GLU A 71 3.39 -10.98 -17.20
CA GLU A 71 3.89 -12.21 -16.62
C GLU A 71 4.54 -11.96 -15.26
N ARG A 72 4.07 -12.70 -14.25
CA ARG A 72 4.56 -12.65 -12.88
C ARG A 72 5.52 -13.80 -12.65
N ASP A 73 6.67 -13.48 -12.08
CA ASP A 73 7.75 -14.41 -11.77
C ASP A 73 7.42 -15.30 -10.55
N LYS A 74 6.86 -14.73 -9.48
CA LYS A 74 6.66 -15.43 -8.20
C LYS A 74 5.20 -15.65 -7.83
N ILE A 75 4.29 -14.82 -8.34
CA ILE A 75 2.87 -14.84 -7.98
C ILE A 75 2.07 -15.52 -9.08
N TYR A 76 1.36 -16.60 -8.74
CA TYR A 76 0.47 -17.31 -9.65
C TYR A 76 -0.88 -16.59 -9.80
N LEU A 77 -1.55 -16.30 -8.68
CA LEU A 77 -2.90 -15.74 -8.67
C LEU A 77 -3.08 -14.78 -7.50
N ILE A 78 -3.75 -13.65 -7.73
CA ILE A 78 -4.27 -12.80 -6.65
C ILE A 78 -5.63 -13.36 -6.25
N LYS A 79 -5.76 -13.85 -5.01
CA LYS A 79 -7.02 -14.39 -4.47
C LYS A 79 -8.02 -13.27 -4.19
N GLY A 80 -7.54 -12.11 -3.77
CA GLY A 80 -8.38 -10.92 -3.59
C GLY A 80 -7.77 -9.89 -2.64
N ARG A 81 -8.53 -8.81 -2.40
CA ARG A 81 -8.25 -7.86 -1.32
C ARG A 81 -8.71 -8.43 0.02
N ILE A 82 -7.95 -8.15 1.07
CA ILE A 82 -8.28 -8.55 2.43
C ILE A 82 -8.33 -7.34 3.35
N GLU A 83 -9.13 -7.43 4.41
CA GLU A 83 -9.17 -6.41 5.45
C GLU A 83 -8.06 -6.65 6.50
N TYR A 84 -7.69 -5.61 7.24
CA TYR A 84 -6.65 -5.69 8.28
C TYR A 84 -6.93 -6.77 9.32
N GLU A 85 -8.21 -7.01 9.66
CA GLU A 85 -8.61 -8.02 10.63
C GLU A 85 -8.24 -9.44 10.18
N ASN A 86 -8.25 -9.68 8.87
CA ASN A 86 -7.95 -10.97 8.22
C ASN A 86 -6.44 -11.23 8.04
N LEU A 87 -5.59 -10.27 8.41
CA LEU A 87 -4.14 -10.49 8.44
C LEU A 87 -3.77 -11.51 9.53
N THR A 88 -2.78 -12.36 9.23
CA THR A 88 -2.18 -13.24 10.24
C THR A 88 -1.49 -12.43 11.33
N GLN A 89 -1.21 -13.04 12.48
CA GLN A 89 -0.47 -12.35 13.53
C GLN A 89 0.94 -11.96 13.06
N THR A 90 1.60 -12.81 12.28
CA THR A 90 2.89 -12.51 11.64
C THR A 90 2.76 -11.30 10.72
N ALA A 91 1.78 -11.30 9.82
CA ALA A 91 1.55 -10.17 8.92
C ALA A 91 1.28 -8.85 9.66
N LYS A 92 0.48 -8.87 10.74
CA LYS A 92 0.22 -7.69 11.58
C LYS A 92 1.48 -7.17 12.27
N ASN A 93 2.36 -8.06 12.72
CA ASN A 93 3.61 -7.69 13.38
C ASN A 93 4.63 -7.10 12.38
N GLU A 94 4.67 -7.62 11.16
CA GLU A 94 5.60 -7.17 10.11
C GLU A 94 5.12 -5.92 9.37
N LEU A 95 3.81 -5.69 9.31
CA LEU A 95 3.20 -4.58 8.56
C LEU A 95 3.85 -3.21 8.84
N PRO A 96 4.08 -2.78 10.09
CA PRO A 96 4.67 -1.46 10.37
C PRO A 96 6.09 -1.32 9.81
N THR A 97 6.89 -2.38 9.89
CA THR A 97 8.25 -2.44 9.37
C THR A 97 8.24 -2.32 7.85
N VAL A 98 7.39 -3.10 7.18
CA VAL A 98 7.28 -3.11 5.72
C VAL A 98 6.72 -1.78 5.18
N VAL A 99 5.72 -1.19 5.85
CA VAL A 99 5.20 0.14 5.48
C VAL A 99 6.29 1.20 5.58
N THR A 100 7.13 1.16 6.62
CA THR A 100 8.25 2.09 6.78
C THR A 100 9.24 1.95 5.64
N GLN A 101 9.56 0.72 5.22
CA GLN A 101 10.43 0.48 4.07
C GLN A 101 9.82 1.02 2.77
N ILE A 102 8.53 0.81 2.52
CA ILE A 102 7.85 1.36 1.34
C ILE A 102 7.92 2.89 1.33
N ILE A 103 7.73 3.53 2.49
CA ILE A 103 7.81 4.98 2.63
C ILE A 103 9.22 5.48 2.35
N LEU A 104 10.25 4.84 2.90
CA LEU A 104 11.65 5.22 2.69
C LEU A 104 12.08 5.01 1.22
N ASP A 105 11.69 3.89 0.61
CA ASP A 105 11.97 3.61 -0.80
C ASP A 105 11.30 4.62 -1.75
N ASN A 106 10.24 5.30 -1.28
CA ASN A 106 9.47 6.29 -2.04
C ASN A 106 9.42 7.65 -1.34
N GLU A 107 10.47 8.02 -0.62
CA GLU A 107 10.51 9.18 0.29
C GLU A 107 9.97 10.47 -0.33
N ARG A 108 10.38 10.78 -1.57
CA ARG A 108 9.95 11.96 -2.32
C ARG A 108 8.43 12.11 -2.40
N ARG A 109 7.71 10.99 -2.59
CA ARG A 109 6.24 10.96 -2.69
C ARG A 109 5.59 11.43 -1.38
N PHE A 110 6.16 11.04 -0.24
CA PHE A 110 5.63 11.38 1.08
C PHE A 110 6.08 12.78 1.52
N ILE A 111 7.31 13.18 1.20
CA ILE A 111 7.78 14.56 1.39
C ILE A 111 6.90 15.54 0.61
N ASP A 112 6.52 15.18 -0.61
CA ASP A 112 5.62 15.96 -1.44
C ASP A 112 4.26 16.20 -0.78
N VAL A 113 3.78 15.30 0.10
CA VAL A 113 2.57 15.55 0.88
C VAL A 113 2.77 16.77 1.78
N PHE A 114 3.89 16.88 2.50
CA PHE A 114 4.16 18.05 3.36
C PHE A 114 4.34 19.34 2.56
N ASN A 115 5.03 19.25 1.42
CA ASN A 115 5.29 20.41 0.57
C ASN A 115 4.02 20.91 -0.15
N LYS A 116 3.16 20.00 -0.64
CA LYS A 116 2.02 20.34 -1.50
C LYS A 116 0.68 20.37 -0.75
N SER A 117 0.62 19.93 0.50
CA SER A 117 -0.60 19.96 1.30
C SER A 117 -1.09 21.39 1.54
N GLY A 118 -2.40 21.57 1.41
CA GLY A 118 -3.09 22.84 1.63
C GLY A 118 -4.29 22.72 2.59
N PRO A 119 -4.96 23.86 2.84
CA PRO A 119 -6.21 23.87 3.59
C PRO A 119 -7.30 23.08 2.84
N LEU A 120 -8.06 22.26 3.57
CA LEU A 120 -9.26 21.59 3.05
C LEU A 120 -10.45 22.55 3.03
N ASN A 121 -10.54 23.40 4.06
CA ASN A 121 -11.51 24.48 4.17
C ASN A 121 -10.91 25.60 5.04
N ILE A 122 -11.73 26.61 5.40
CA ILE A 122 -11.28 27.78 6.17
C ILE A 122 -10.75 27.39 7.57
N ARG A 123 -11.19 26.26 8.14
CA ARG A 123 -10.88 25.83 9.52
C ARG A 123 -9.91 24.66 9.61
N GLU A 124 -9.79 23.86 8.56
CA GLU A 124 -9.09 22.56 8.59
C GLU A 124 -8.02 22.48 7.49
N HIS A 125 -6.85 21.99 7.87
CA HIS A 125 -5.75 21.70 6.96
C HIS A 125 -5.56 20.20 6.74
N SER A 126 -5.20 19.79 5.53
CA SER A 126 -5.01 18.37 5.16
C SER A 126 -3.99 17.65 6.06
N LEU A 127 -2.88 18.30 6.41
CA LEU A 127 -1.88 17.78 7.34
C LEU A 127 -2.41 17.45 8.74
N GLU A 128 -3.51 18.08 9.20
CA GLU A 128 -4.10 17.78 10.50
C GLU A 128 -4.80 16.41 10.53
N LEU A 129 -5.02 15.79 9.37
CA LEU A 129 -5.52 14.42 9.28
C LEU A 129 -4.47 13.39 9.69
N LEU A 130 -3.18 13.77 9.71
CA LEU A 130 -2.12 12.89 10.16
C LEU A 130 -2.16 12.79 11.69
N PRO A 131 -2.19 11.56 12.25
CA PRO A 131 -2.24 11.38 13.69
C PRO A 131 -1.03 12.04 14.36
N GLY A 132 -1.29 12.85 15.38
CA GLY A 132 -0.26 13.60 16.10
C GLY A 132 -0.02 15.03 15.58
N ILE A 133 -0.55 15.42 14.42
CA ILE A 133 -0.44 16.79 13.91
C ILE A 133 -1.64 17.63 14.36
N GLY A 134 -1.49 18.32 15.49
CA GLY A 134 -2.42 19.37 15.91
C GLY A 134 -2.03 20.76 15.39
N LYS A 135 -2.82 21.79 15.74
CA LYS A 135 -2.60 23.19 15.33
C LYS A 135 -1.17 23.70 15.57
N LYS A 136 -0.56 23.34 16.70
CA LYS A 136 0.82 23.73 17.02
C LYS A 136 1.84 23.13 16.05
N HIS A 137 1.74 21.82 15.80
CA HIS A 137 2.63 21.14 14.86
C HIS A 137 2.42 21.64 13.43
N LEU A 138 1.17 21.85 13.03
CA LEU A 138 0.83 22.44 11.74
C LEU A 138 1.53 23.79 11.55
N SER A 139 1.39 24.72 12.50
CA SER A 139 2.06 26.02 12.41
C SER A 139 3.58 25.87 12.25
N SER A 140 4.23 25.02 13.04
CA SER A 140 5.67 24.77 12.90
C SER A 140 6.07 24.18 11.55
N ILE A 141 5.27 23.27 11.00
CA ILE A 141 5.52 22.66 9.68
C ILE A 141 5.38 23.71 8.58
N LEU A 142 4.32 24.53 8.62
CA LEU A 142 4.09 25.60 7.63
C LEU A 142 5.21 26.65 7.68
N GLU A 143 5.60 27.10 8.88
CA GLU A 143 6.72 28.04 9.06
C GLU A 143 8.06 27.49 8.53
N ALA A 144 8.31 26.19 8.70
CA ALA A 144 9.51 25.55 8.15
C ALA A 144 9.44 25.47 6.62
N ARG A 145 8.30 25.05 6.07
CA ARG A 145 8.05 24.95 4.63
C ARG A 145 8.17 26.29 3.91
N ASP A 146 7.69 27.37 4.53
CA ASP A 146 7.74 28.73 3.96
C ASP A 146 9.18 29.25 3.83
N LYS A 147 10.12 28.74 4.64
CA LYS A 147 11.55 29.05 4.51
C LYS A 147 12.18 28.28 3.35
N LYS A 148 11.90 26.97 3.27
CA LYS A 148 12.39 26.08 2.21
C LYS A 148 11.49 24.84 2.13
N PRO A 149 11.17 24.34 0.92
CA PRO A 149 10.57 23.02 0.78
C PRO A 149 11.40 21.93 1.47
N PHE A 150 10.71 20.94 2.05
CA PHE A 150 11.34 19.75 2.63
C PHE A 150 12.00 18.91 1.53
N GLU A 151 13.13 18.26 1.86
CA GLU A 151 13.97 17.44 0.99
C GLU A 151 14.24 16.08 1.63
#